data_AF-A0A4Q5X963-F1
#
_entry.id   AF-A0A4Q5X963-F1
#
_cell.length_a   1.000
_cell.length_b   1.000
_cell.length_c   1.000
_cell.angle_alpha   90.00
_cell.angle_beta   90.00
_cell.angle_gamma   90.00
#
_symmetry.space_group_name_H-M   'P 1'
#
loop_
_entity.id
_entity.type
_entity.pdbx_description
1 polymer ?
#
loop_
_entity_poly.entity_id
_entity_poly.type
_entity_poly.pdbx_seq_one_letter_code
_entity_poly.pdbx_strand_id
1 'polypeptide(L)'
;MTRSLGSSPRASLSSLPAPREQASPVSSRDGSPISGDVPRAATSTALLEQQRDELSAENMALRARLELLSSLERAAWWDWDVKTERITAHGDLVELVQLDLPPDLGVPGLGRWLALLHPEDVRRARAAFVRSVSEPGEIAACPLRVRARGGGYRWVLVALTASADVLRGHSLRVFGAARDIHIERMSEEFARRNAQVLGAMVAGVVCADMDGVIGYVNGAAARLLGSGRDCVGRSLFELFPEQHREDLLELATIASNGGAPRFHVEQEVGGAPPQSLWLELSSYGDASGKPAGLVCVLGDATDRRGTLPSS
;
A
#
# COMPACT_ATOMS: atom_id res chain seq x y z
N MET A 1 8.82 47.38 21.04
CA MET A 1 7.97 46.80 22.11
C MET A 1 8.28 45.31 22.20
N THR A 2 8.99 44.94 23.24
CA THR A 2 9.55 43.61 23.53
C THR A 2 8.79 42.99 24.71
N ARG A 3 8.39 41.71 24.62
CA ARG A 3 7.91 40.88 25.75
C ARG A 3 8.57 39.50 25.59
N SER A 4 9.62 39.22 26.37
CA SER A 4 9.63 38.63 27.72
C SER A 4 9.22 37.14 27.72
N LEU A 5 10.24 36.30 27.69
CA LEU A 5 10.23 34.85 27.89
C LEU A 5 10.13 34.56 29.39
N GLY A 6 9.14 33.79 29.80
CA GLY A 6 8.97 33.30 31.17
C GLY A 6 10.01 32.25 31.53
N SER A 7 10.77 32.53 32.58
CA SER A 7 11.72 31.66 33.26
C SER A 7 11.03 30.76 34.27
N SER A 8 11.45 29.49 34.35
CA SER A 8 11.27 28.65 35.53
C SER A 8 12.35 27.54 35.57
N PRO A 9 12.70 27.06 36.76
CA PRO A 9 14.10 26.96 37.16
C PRO A 9 14.69 25.56 37.02
N ARG A 10 16.01 25.53 36.77
CA ARG A 10 16.91 24.38 36.98
C ARG A 10 16.78 23.89 38.43
N ALA A 11 16.26 22.68 38.62
CA ALA A 11 16.42 21.95 39.86
C ALA A 11 17.73 21.16 39.82
N SER A 12 18.60 21.45 40.79
CA SER A 12 19.92 20.88 40.99
C SER A 12 19.86 19.38 41.31
N LEU A 13 20.76 18.61 40.68
CA LEU A 13 21.15 17.27 41.10
C LEU A 13 21.74 17.32 42.50
N SER A 14 21.00 16.84 43.51
CA SER A 14 21.50 16.64 44.87
C SER A 14 21.25 15.19 45.28
N SER A 15 22.32 14.39 45.19
CA SER A 15 22.69 13.26 46.05
C SER A 15 21.57 12.55 46.84
N LEU A 16 21.13 11.38 46.34
CA LEU A 16 20.52 10.35 47.17
C LEU A 16 21.60 9.73 48.08
N PRO A 17 21.31 9.46 49.36
CA PRO A 17 22.29 8.86 50.27
C PRO A 17 22.51 7.39 49.90
N ALA A 18 23.77 6.97 49.89
CA ALA A 18 24.14 5.56 49.79
C ALA A 18 23.58 4.77 50.99
N PRO A 19 23.17 3.50 50.81
CA PRO A 19 22.77 2.67 51.93
C PRO A 19 24.00 2.42 52.82
N ARG A 20 23.90 2.79 54.10
CA ARG A 20 24.88 2.42 55.12
C ARG A 20 24.77 0.91 55.36
N GLU A 21 25.69 0.13 54.78
CA GLU A 21 26.05 -1.16 55.35
C GLU A 21 26.75 -0.91 56.70
N GLN A 22 26.00 -1.05 57.79
CA GLN A 22 26.58 -1.34 59.10
C GLN A 22 26.15 -2.75 59.48
N ALA A 23 26.97 -3.73 59.10
CA ALA A 23 27.00 -5.00 59.78
C ALA A 23 27.60 -4.79 61.17
N SER A 24 26.75 -4.67 62.19
CA SER A 24 27.18 -4.89 63.57
C SER A 24 27.21 -6.40 63.81
N PRO A 25 28.36 -7.02 64.16
CA PRO A 25 28.35 -8.42 64.56
C PRO A 25 27.69 -8.51 65.94
N VAL A 26 26.56 -9.19 66.02
CA VAL A 26 26.07 -9.71 67.30
C VAL A 26 26.94 -10.92 67.63
N SER A 27 27.92 -10.72 68.51
CA SER A 27 28.70 -11.80 69.10
C SER A 27 27.85 -12.51 70.15
N SER A 28 27.48 -13.76 69.87
CA SER A 28 27.11 -14.71 70.92
C SER A 28 28.37 -15.13 71.68
N ARG A 29 28.23 -15.39 72.98
CA ARG A 29 29.35 -15.62 73.91
C ARG A 29 30.04 -16.98 73.76
N ASP A 30 29.58 -17.85 72.87
CA ASP A 30 30.20 -19.14 72.56
C ASP A 30 30.36 -19.27 71.04
N GLY A 31 31.60 -19.43 70.58
CA GLY A 31 32.03 -19.34 69.18
C GLY A 31 31.60 -20.51 68.28
N SER A 32 30.29 -20.70 68.11
CA SER A 32 29.72 -21.61 67.10
C SER A 32 29.11 -20.81 65.94
N PRO A 33 29.41 -21.11 64.66
CA PRO A 33 28.77 -20.44 63.54
C PRO A 33 27.29 -20.84 63.46
N ILE A 34 26.39 -19.86 63.52
CA ILE A 34 24.97 -20.05 63.21
C ILE A 34 24.87 -20.13 61.68
N SER A 35 24.84 -21.36 61.15
CA SER A 35 24.44 -21.62 59.77
C SER A 35 22.94 -21.35 59.66
N GLY A 36 22.60 -20.14 59.24
CA GLY A 36 21.27 -19.80 58.75
C GLY A 36 21.31 -19.75 57.24
N ASP A 37 20.85 -20.83 56.59
CA ASP A 37 20.55 -20.81 55.16
C ASP A 37 19.55 -19.69 54.87
N VAL A 38 19.96 -18.72 54.05
CA VAL A 38 19.05 -17.69 53.50
C VAL A 38 18.86 -17.98 52.01
N PRO A 39 17.82 -18.74 51.61
CA PRO A 39 17.38 -18.78 50.23
C PRO A 39 16.42 -17.60 50.00
N ARG A 40 16.94 -16.37 49.89
CA ARG A 40 16.13 -15.18 49.52
C ARG A 40 16.65 -14.40 48.32
N ALA A 41 17.95 -14.48 48.01
CA ALA A 41 18.53 -13.72 46.91
C ALA A 41 18.10 -14.26 45.53
N ALA A 42 18.10 -15.59 45.34
CA ALA A 42 17.76 -16.21 44.06
C ALA A 42 16.29 -16.00 43.65
N THR A 43 15.36 -15.91 44.62
CA THR A 43 13.93 -15.67 44.35
C THR A 43 13.67 -14.22 43.95
N SER A 44 14.45 -13.27 44.47
CA SER A 44 14.30 -11.83 44.16
C SER A 44 14.80 -11.47 42.77
N THR A 45 15.89 -12.09 42.31
CA THR A 45 16.42 -11.88 40.95
C THR A 45 15.53 -12.52 39.89
N ALA A 46 15.03 -13.74 40.13
CA ALA A 46 14.11 -14.41 39.22
C ALA A 46 12.78 -13.66 39.05
N LEU A 47 12.25 -13.06 40.12
CA LEU A 47 11.05 -12.25 40.07
C LEU A 47 11.25 -10.95 39.26
N LEU A 48 12.40 -10.30 39.41
CA LEU A 48 12.73 -9.07 38.66
C LEU A 48 12.95 -9.36 37.17
N GLU A 49 13.60 -10.48 36.84
CA GLU A 49 13.77 -10.93 35.44
C GLU A 49 12.41 -11.23 34.81
N GLN A 50 11.53 -11.93 35.53
CA GLN A 50 10.16 -12.17 35.10
C GLN A 50 9.42 -10.85 34.81
N GLN A 51 9.46 -9.88 35.73
CA GLN A 51 8.80 -8.59 35.54
C GLN A 51 9.36 -7.79 34.35
N ARG A 52 10.68 -7.84 34.13
CA ARG A 52 11.33 -7.17 33.00
C ARG A 52 10.88 -7.79 31.68
N ASP A 53 10.82 -9.11 31.61
CA ASP A 53 10.43 -9.82 30.41
C ASP A 53 8.94 -9.57 30.11
N GLU A 54 8.08 -9.53 31.13
CA GLU A 54 6.66 -9.14 31.02
C GLU A 54 6.49 -7.70 30.47
N LEU A 55 7.20 -6.73 31.05
CA LEU A 55 7.18 -5.34 30.59
C LEU A 55 7.73 -5.19 29.17
N SER A 56 8.75 -5.95 28.81
CA SER A 56 9.32 -5.93 27.46
C SER A 56 8.33 -6.44 26.41
N ALA A 57 7.60 -7.52 26.72
CA ALA A 57 6.56 -8.07 25.86
C ALA A 57 5.39 -7.10 25.68
N GLU A 58 4.96 -6.44 26.76
CA GLU A 58 3.90 -5.42 26.70
C GLU A 58 4.33 -4.20 25.88
N ASN A 59 5.58 -3.74 26.04
CA ASN A 59 6.10 -2.62 25.26
C ASN A 59 6.17 -2.95 23.77
N MET A 60 6.61 -4.16 23.41
CA MET A 60 6.61 -4.63 22.02
C MET A 60 5.21 -4.70 21.44
N ALA A 61 4.24 -5.25 22.19
CA ALA A 61 2.85 -5.31 21.75
C ALA A 61 2.25 -3.91 21.52
N LEU A 62 2.51 -2.96 22.43
CA LEU A 62 2.01 -1.59 22.27
C LEU A 62 2.62 -0.89 21.06
N ARG A 63 3.93 -1.08 20.82
CA ARG A 63 4.60 -0.55 19.62
C ARG A 63 4.00 -1.11 18.34
N ALA A 64 3.78 -2.42 18.27
CA ALA A 64 3.16 -3.06 17.11
C ALA A 64 1.75 -2.51 16.83
N ARG A 65 0.94 -2.26 17.88
CA ARG A 65 -0.39 -1.65 17.73
C ARG A 65 -0.30 -0.21 17.21
N LEU A 66 0.61 0.60 17.75
CA LEU A 66 0.81 1.97 17.31
C LEU A 66 1.31 2.02 15.86
N GLU A 67 2.26 1.15 15.50
CA GLU A 67 2.75 1.01 14.13
C GLU A 67 1.61 0.62 13.18
N LEU A 68 0.80 -0.38 13.55
CA LEU A 68 -0.34 -0.83 12.77
C LEU A 68 -1.36 0.30 12.54
N LEU A 69 -1.74 1.02 13.60
CA LEU A 69 -2.63 2.18 13.51
C LEU A 69 -2.06 3.31 12.66
N SER A 70 -0.76 3.57 12.77
CA SER A 70 -0.08 4.61 11.98
C SER A 70 0.05 4.23 10.51
N SER A 71 0.22 2.94 10.20
CA SER A 71 0.40 2.43 8.84
C SER A 71 -0.91 2.37 8.04
N LEU A 72 -2.05 2.43 8.72
CA LEU A 72 -3.36 2.31 8.11
C LEU A 72 -4.15 3.61 8.32
N GLU A 73 -3.89 4.59 7.45
CA GLU A 73 -4.66 5.83 7.39
C GLU A 73 -6.17 5.52 7.30
N ARG A 74 -6.96 6.17 8.17
CA ARG A 74 -8.44 6.03 8.24
C ARG A 74 -8.91 4.58 8.40
N ALA A 75 -8.22 3.74 9.16
CA ALA A 75 -8.65 2.36 9.39
C ALA A 75 -9.63 2.19 10.56
N ALA A 76 -10.52 1.21 10.40
CA ALA A 76 -11.26 0.64 11.52
C ALA A 76 -10.38 -0.42 12.19
N TRP A 77 -10.40 -0.46 13.51
CA TRP A 77 -9.55 -1.37 14.29
C TRP A 77 -10.32 -2.06 15.40
N TRP A 78 -9.81 -3.18 15.86
CA TRP A 78 -10.41 -3.95 16.93
C TRP A 78 -9.37 -4.62 17.81
N ASP A 79 -9.74 -4.81 19.07
CA ASP A 79 -9.01 -5.60 20.05
C ASP A 79 -9.88 -6.81 20.40
N TRP A 80 -9.37 -8.01 20.14
CA TRP A 80 -10.04 -9.28 20.40
C TRP A 80 -9.35 -10.03 21.54
N ASP A 81 -10.09 -10.27 22.63
CA ASP A 81 -9.73 -11.23 23.67
C ASP A 81 -10.23 -12.62 23.26
N VAL A 82 -9.30 -13.50 22.89
CA VAL A 82 -9.61 -14.83 22.36
C VAL A 82 -10.25 -15.72 23.42
N LYS A 83 -9.90 -15.55 24.70
CA LYS A 83 -10.42 -16.40 25.79
C LYS A 83 -11.87 -16.05 26.14
N THR A 84 -12.19 -14.77 26.16
CA THR A 84 -13.54 -14.28 26.52
C THR A 84 -14.43 -14.07 25.30
N GLU A 85 -13.91 -14.30 24.09
CA GLU A 85 -14.53 -14.00 22.80
C GLU A 85 -14.99 -12.54 22.66
N ARG A 86 -14.48 -11.66 23.51
CA ARG A 86 -14.88 -10.25 23.53
C ARG A 86 -14.05 -9.48 22.51
N ILE A 87 -14.74 -8.77 21.63
CA ILE A 87 -14.11 -7.87 20.65
C ILE A 87 -14.53 -6.44 20.95
N THR A 88 -13.56 -5.55 21.04
CA THR A 88 -13.77 -4.10 21.18
C THR A 88 -13.34 -3.44 19.87
N ALA A 89 -14.30 -3.00 19.06
CA ALA A 89 -14.03 -2.33 17.79
C ALA A 89 -14.13 -0.81 17.94
N HIS A 90 -13.32 -0.10 17.17
CA HIS A 90 -13.26 1.35 17.11
C HIS A 90 -13.13 1.80 15.65
N GLY A 91 -13.86 2.87 15.32
CA GLY A 91 -14.14 3.21 13.93
C GLY A 91 -15.28 2.36 13.36
N ASP A 92 -15.87 2.83 12.28
CA ASP A 92 -16.99 2.13 11.65
C ASP A 92 -16.49 1.18 10.57
N LEU A 93 -16.16 -0.06 10.97
CA LEU A 93 -15.77 -1.13 10.04
C LEU A 93 -16.89 -1.44 9.05
N VAL A 94 -18.15 -1.27 9.46
CA VAL A 94 -19.33 -1.55 8.65
C VAL A 94 -19.46 -0.50 7.55
N GLU A 95 -19.30 0.77 7.88
CA GLU A 95 -19.29 1.88 6.92
C GLU A 95 -18.05 1.85 6.03
N LEU A 96 -16.87 1.63 6.62
CA LEU A 96 -15.58 1.63 5.91
C LEU A 96 -15.49 0.53 4.85
N VAL A 97 -16.04 -0.64 5.12
CA VAL A 97 -16.00 -1.78 4.19
C VAL A 97 -17.36 -1.99 3.50
N GLN A 98 -18.36 -1.15 3.82
CA GLN A 98 -19.75 -1.31 3.38
C GLN A 98 -20.26 -2.75 3.59
N LEU A 99 -19.98 -3.35 4.74
CA LEU A 99 -20.25 -4.76 5.00
C LEU A 99 -21.75 -5.02 5.10
N ASP A 100 -22.17 -6.17 4.57
CA ASP A 100 -23.50 -6.71 4.83
C ASP A 100 -23.50 -7.47 6.17
N LEU A 101 -23.42 -6.70 7.26
CA LEU A 101 -23.57 -7.20 8.62
C LEU A 101 -25.01 -6.97 9.09
N PRO A 102 -25.71 -7.98 9.63
CA PRO A 102 -26.98 -7.75 10.30
C PRO A 102 -26.80 -6.72 11.43
N PRO A 103 -27.75 -5.80 11.65
CA PRO A 103 -27.64 -4.75 12.68
C PRO A 103 -27.58 -5.30 14.11
N ASP A 104 -28.03 -6.54 14.31
CA ASP A 104 -28.16 -7.20 15.62
C ASP A 104 -26.85 -7.81 16.11
N LEU A 105 -25.76 -7.53 15.39
CA LEU A 105 -24.56 -8.33 15.46
C LEU A 105 -23.38 -7.58 16.09
N GLY A 106 -23.06 -7.98 17.31
CA GLY A 106 -21.73 -7.74 17.86
C GLY A 106 -20.63 -8.21 16.89
N VAL A 107 -19.45 -7.63 17.04
CA VAL A 107 -18.29 -7.87 16.16
C VAL A 107 -18.08 -9.39 15.96
N PRO A 108 -17.89 -9.88 14.72
CA PRO A 108 -17.91 -11.32 14.45
C PRO A 108 -16.71 -12.03 15.09
N GLY A 109 -16.95 -13.11 15.84
CA GLY A 109 -15.89 -14.08 16.12
C GLY A 109 -15.25 -14.63 14.84
N LEU A 110 -14.03 -15.18 14.93
CA LEU A 110 -13.21 -15.58 13.77
C LEU A 110 -13.96 -16.39 12.70
N GLY A 111 -14.78 -17.36 13.11
CA GLY A 111 -15.56 -18.19 12.18
C GLY A 111 -16.53 -17.40 11.30
N ARG A 112 -17.15 -16.36 11.86
CA ARG A 112 -18.11 -15.53 11.16
C ARG A 112 -17.44 -14.48 10.27
N TRP A 113 -16.28 -13.97 10.70
CA TRP A 113 -15.44 -13.15 9.83
C TRP A 113 -15.00 -13.93 8.59
N LEU A 114 -14.53 -15.17 8.75
CA LEU A 114 -14.12 -16.02 7.63
C LEU A 114 -15.27 -16.30 6.65
N ALA A 115 -16.52 -16.35 7.11
CA ALA A 115 -17.69 -16.54 6.26
C ALA A 115 -18.02 -15.32 5.37
N LEU A 116 -17.52 -14.13 5.71
CA LEU A 116 -17.65 -12.93 4.88
C LEU A 116 -16.57 -12.84 3.80
N LEU A 117 -15.53 -13.68 3.88
CA LEU A 117 -14.44 -13.66 2.91
C LEU A 117 -14.81 -14.41 1.64
N HIS A 118 -14.16 -14.04 0.54
CA HIS A 118 -14.18 -14.86 -0.67
C HIS A 118 -13.59 -16.25 -0.36
N PRO A 119 -14.16 -17.37 -0.88
CA PRO A 119 -13.72 -18.72 -0.55
C PRO A 119 -12.22 -18.98 -0.77
N GLU A 120 -11.64 -18.40 -1.82
CA GLU A 120 -10.20 -18.50 -2.13
C GLU A 120 -9.31 -17.79 -1.10
N ASP A 121 -9.82 -16.79 -0.39
CA ASP A 121 -9.06 -15.97 0.53
C ASP A 121 -9.07 -16.53 1.97
N VAL A 122 -9.99 -17.45 2.28
CA VAL A 122 -10.14 -18.08 3.61
C VAL A 122 -8.84 -18.74 4.06
N ARG A 123 -8.16 -19.47 3.18
CA ARG A 123 -6.89 -20.15 3.51
C ARG A 123 -5.81 -19.14 3.89
N ARG A 124 -5.72 -18.05 3.12
CA ARG A 124 -4.72 -17.00 3.32
C ARG A 124 -4.98 -16.20 4.60
N ALA A 125 -6.25 -15.89 4.89
CA ALA A 125 -6.67 -15.25 6.14
C ALA A 125 -6.32 -16.10 7.37
N ARG A 126 -6.58 -17.41 7.32
CA ARG A 126 -6.19 -18.34 8.41
C ARG A 126 -4.68 -18.37 8.63
N ALA A 127 -3.89 -18.41 7.55
CA ALA A 127 -2.44 -18.39 7.66
C ALA A 127 -1.91 -17.08 8.26
N ALA A 128 -2.48 -15.93 7.88
CA ALA A 128 -2.13 -14.63 8.46
C ALA A 128 -2.46 -14.58 9.97
N PHE A 129 -3.62 -15.12 10.37
CA PHE A 129 -3.99 -15.24 11.78
C PHE A 129 -3.00 -16.13 12.55
N VAL A 130 -2.70 -17.33 12.06
CA VAL A 130 -1.74 -18.24 12.68
C VAL A 130 -0.36 -17.60 12.83
N ARG A 131 0.11 -16.86 11.82
CA ARG A 131 1.38 -16.13 11.89
C ARG A 131 1.36 -15.10 13.01
N SER A 132 0.32 -14.27 13.08
CA SER A 132 0.20 -13.24 14.11
C SER A 132 0.23 -13.79 15.54
N VAL A 133 -0.26 -15.02 15.75
CA VAL A 133 -0.26 -15.71 17.04
C VAL A 133 1.08 -16.41 17.33
N SER A 134 1.73 -16.95 16.30
CA SER A 134 3.00 -17.69 16.44
C SER A 134 4.18 -16.75 16.65
N GLU A 135 4.09 -15.52 16.16
CA GLU A 135 5.13 -14.48 16.22
C GLU A 135 4.57 -13.22 16.91
N PRO A 136 4.46 -13.21 18.26
CA PRO A 136 3.89 -12.08 18.99
C PRO A 136 4.65 -10.78 18.74
N GLY A 137 3.92 -9.71 18.44
CA GLY A 137 4.50 -8.40 18.10
C GLY A 137 4.82 -8.21 16.62
N GLU A 138 4.78 -9.26 15.78
CA GLU A 138 4.86 -9.10 14.32
C GLU A 138 3.50 -8.70 13.75
N ILE A 139 3.51 -7.85 12.71
CA ILE A 139 2.32 -7.43 11.99
C ILE A 139 2.11 -8.34 10.78
N ALA A 140 1.03 -9.12 10.82
CA ALA A 140 0.59 -9.94 9.71
C ALA A 140 -0.44 -9.22 8.84
N ALA A 141 0.00 -8.63 7.72
CA ALA A 141 -0.88 -7.98 6.74
C ALA A 141 -1.32 -8.91 5.60
N CYS A 142 -2.59 -8.82 5.21
CA CYS A 142 -3.18 -9.62 4.13
C CYS A 142 -4.31 -8.88 3.41
N PRO A 143 -4.20 -8.67 2.08
CA PRO A 143 -5.34 -8.26 1.25
C PRO A 143 -6.37 -9.39 1.12
N LEU A 144 -7.63 -9.08 1.40
CA LEU A 144 -8.74 -10.03 1.39
C LEU A 144 -9.94 -9.43 0.66
N ARG A 145 -10.68 -10.26 -0.08
CA ARG A 145 -11.99 -9.90 -0.61
C ARG A 145 -13.04 -10.16 0.46
N VAL A 146 -13.73 -9.12 0.88
CA VAL A 146 -14.80 -9.19 1.88
C VAL A 146 -16.14 -8.83 1.24
N ARG A 147 -17.18 -9.58 1.58
CA ARG A 147 -18.51 -9.43 1.01
C ARG A 147 -19.14 -8.10 1.42
N ALA A 148 -19.48 -7.28 0.44
CA ALA A 148 -20.11 -5.98 0.62
C ALA A 148 -21.65 -6.06 0.54
N ARG A 149 -22.31 -5.01 1.04
CA ARG A 149 -23.75 -4.80 0.94
C ARG A 149 -24.17 -4.80 -0.53
N GLY A 150 -25.11 -5.68 -0.87
CA GLY A 150 -25.56 -5.88 -2.26
C GLY A 150 -24.94 -7.08 -2.99
N GLY A 151 -24.13 -7.91 -2.31
CA GLY A 151 -23.75 -9.25 -2.80
C GLY A 151 -22.43 -9.34 -3.58
N GLY A 152 -21.70 -8.24 -3.73
CA GLY A 152 -20.36 -8.22 -4.32
C GLY A 152 -19.23 -8.39 -3.28
N TYR A 153 -17.98 -8.33 -3.74
CA TYR A 153 -16.79 -8.33 -2.90
C TYR A 153 -15.99 -7.01 -3.05
N ARG A 154 -15.46 -6.50 -1.93
CA ARG A 154 -14.52 -5.37 -1.88
C ARG A 154 -13.17 -5.83 -1.37
N TRP A 155 -12.10 -5.18 -1.85
CA TRP A 155 -10.75 -5.48 -1.39
C TRP A 155 -10.46 -4.71 -0.11
N VAL A 156 -10.04 -5.42 0.93
CA VAL A 156 -9.72 -4.87 2.23
C VAL A 156 -8.34 -5.37 2.63
N LEU A 157 -7.47 -4.45 3.04
CA LEU A 157 -6.22 -4.80 3.70
C LEU A 157 -6.50 -5.03 5.17
N VAL A 158 -6.27 -6.25 5.66
CA VAL A 158 -6.38 -6.60 7.07
C VAL A 158 -4.99 -6.83 7.63
N ALA A 159 -4.63 -6.13 8.69
CA ALA A 159 -3.41 -6.33 9.45
C ALA A 159 -3.74 -6.83 10.85
N LEU A 160 -2.98 -7.82 11.34
CA LEU A 160 -3.18 -8.46 12.64
C LEU A 160 -1.86 -8.52 13.40
N THR A 161 -1.89 -8.32 14.71
CA THR A 161 -0.79 -8.66 15.60
C THR A 161 -1.35 -9.27 16.88
N ALA A 162 -0.73 -10.32 17.40
CA ALA A 162 -1.13 -10.92 18.65
C ALA A 162 -0.12 -10.65 19.77
N SER A 163 -0.61 -10.64 20.99
CA SER A 163 0.16 -10.43 22.21
C SER A 163 -0.45 -11.23 23.35
N ALA A 164 0.37 -11.80 24.22
CA ALA A 164 -0.11 -12.35 25.48
C ALA A 164 -0.44 -11.22 26.45
N ASP A 165 -1.67 -11.17 26.96
CA ASP A 165 -2.08 -10.28 28.04
C ASP A 165 -1.71 -10.93 29.38
N VAL A 166 -0.48 -10.69 29.81
CA VAL A 166 0.06 -11.20 31.08
C VAL A 166 -0.76 -10.68 32.27
N LEU A 167 -1.17 -9.40 32.24
CA LEU A 167 -1.94 -8.74 33.30
C LEU A 167 -3.33 -9.36 33.52
N ARG A 168 -3.89 -10.02 32.51
CA ARG A 168 -5.16 -10.77 32.59
C ARG A 168 -4.98 -12.29 32.53
N GLY A 169 -3.89 -12.80 33.08
CA GLY A 169 -3.66 -14.24 33.23
C GLY A 169 -3.32 -14.94 31.91
N HIS A 170 -2.45 -14.33 31.11
CA HIS A 170 -1.95 -14.82 29.83
C HIS A 170 -3.04 -15.08 28.78
N SER A 171 -4.07 -14.23 28.71
CA SER A 171 -5.06 -14.32 27.63
C SER A 171 -4.43 -13.88 26.30
N LEU A 172 -4.64 -14.64 25.23
CA LEU A 172 -4.22 -14.22 23.90
C LEU A 172 -5.09 -13.05 23.44
N ARG A 173 -4.46 -11.89 23.21
CA ARG A 173 -5.10 -10.72 22.62
C ARG A 173 -4.62 -10.50 21.21
N VAL A 174 -5.57 -10.35 20.29
CA VAL A 174 -5.32 -10.11 18.88
C VAL A 174 -5.83 -8.71 18.54
N PHE A 175 -4.91 -7.84 18.18
CA PHE A 175 -5.22 -6.53 17.65
C PHE A 175 -5.27 -6.59 16.13
N GLY A 176 -6.32 -6.04 15.54
CA GLY A 176 -6.44 -5.97 14.08
C GLY A 176 -6.86 -4.60 13.62
N ALA A 177 -6.50 -4.26 12.38
CA ALA A 177 -7.12 -3.15 11.69
C ALA A 177 -7.33 -3.46 10.21
N ALA A 178 -8.28 -2.73 9.63
CA ALA A 178 -8.74 -2.91 8.27
C ALA A 178 -8.82 -1.56 7.55
N ARG A 179 -8.35 -1.55 6.30
CA ARG A 179 -8.45 -0.43 5.37
C ARG A 179 -9.07 -0.89 4.06
N ASP A 180 -10.07 -0.17 3.56
CA ASP A 180 -10.58 -0.40 2.20
C ASP A 180 -9.46 -0.04 1.20
N ILE A 181 -9.14 -0.98 0.31
CA ILE A 181 -8.15 -0.79 -0.76
C ILE A 181 -8.76 -1.08 -2.14
N HIS A 182 -10.09 -1.04 -2.23
CA HIS A 182 -10.83 -1.45 -3.42
C HIS A 182 -10.55 -0.54 -4.61
N ILE A 183 -10.54 0.77 -4.41
CA ILE A 183 -10.31 1.74 -5.50
C ILE A 183 -8.88 1.63 -6.01
N GLU A 184 -7.90 1.51 -5.12
CA GLU A 184 -6.49 1.33 -5.48
C GLU A 184 -6.27 0.02 -6.25
N ARG A 185 -6.88 -1.09 -5.79
CA ARG A 185 -6.75 -2.37 -6.50
C ARG A 185 -7.42 -2.35 -7.87
N MET A 186 -8.59 -1.74 -7.98
CA MET A 186 -9.30 -1.63 -9.25
C MET A 186 -8.57 -0.71 -10.23
N SER A 187 -7.97 0.38 -9.77
CA SER A 187 -7.18 1.29 -10.61
C SER A 187 -5.88 0.63 -11.09
N GLU A 188 -5.16 -0.07 -10.20
CA GLU A 188 -3.97 -0.85 -10.55
C GLU A 188 -4.30 -1.93 -11.58
N GLU A 189 -5.39 -2.69 -11.37
CA GLU A 189 -5.78 -3.74 -12.30
C GLU A 189 -6.22 -3.18 -13.65
N PHE A 190 -6.97 -2.07 -13.65
CA PHE A 190 -7.36 -1.38 -14.88
C PHE A 190 -6.14 -0.88 -15.65
N ALA A 191 -5.20 -0.21 -14.97
CA ALA A 191 -3.95 0.25 -15.56
C ALA A 191 -3.13 -0.91 -16.13
N ARG A 192 -3.01 -2.02 -15.37
CA ARG A 192 -2.31 -3.24 -15.82
C ARG A 192 -2.96 -3.84 -17.07
N ARG A 193 -4.29 -3.96 -17.10
CA ARG A 193 -5.03 -4.49 -18.26
C ARG A 193 -4.84 -3.58 -19.48
N ASN A 194 -4.95 -2.27 -19.32
CA ASN A 194 -4.72 -1.33 -20.41
C ASN A 194 -3.29 -1.40 -20.95
N ALA A 195 -2.29 -1.51 -20.08
CA ALA A 195 -0.91 -1.71 -20.49
C ALA A 195 -0.71 -3.02 -21.27
N GLN A 196 -1.37 -4.10 -20.88
CA GLN A 196 -1.35 -5.37 -21.61
C GLN A 196 -2.01 -5.25 -23.00
N VAL A 197 -3.17 -4.60 -23.07
CA VAL A 197 -3.88 -4.35 -24.34
C VAL A 197 -3.01 -3.51 -25.28
N LEU A 198 -2.50 -2.36 -24.81
CA LEU A 198 -1.63 -1.49 -25.60
C LEU A 198 -0.31 -2.17 -26.02
N GLY A 199 0.22 -3.06 -25.18
CA GLY A 199 1.42 -3.85 -25.47
C GLY A 199 1.21 -4.95 -26.51
N ALA A 200 -0.01 -5.47 -26.64
CA ALA A 200 -0.38 -6.49 -27.63
C ALA A 200 -0.75 -5.89 -28.99
N MET A 201 -0.96 -4.57 -29.09
CA MET A 201 -1.27 -3.90 -30.35
C MET A 201 -0.09 -3.99 -31.34
N VAL A 202 -0.42 -4.27 -32.61
CA VAL A 202 0.53 -4.20 -33.73
C VAL A 202 0.77 -2.75 -34.14
N ALA A 203 -0.26 -1.92 -34.08
CA ALA A 203 -0.14 -0.48 -34.31
C ALA A 203 0.63 0.19 -33.16
N GLY A 204 1.49 1.14 -33.54
CA GLY A 204 2.13 2.06 -32.63
C GLY A 204 1.12 3.07 -32.08
N VAL A 205 1.22 3.36 -30.79
CA VAL A 205 0.42 4.38 -30.11
C VAL A 205 1.36 5.32 -29.37
N VAL A 206 1.21 6.62 -29.63
CA VAL A 206 1.88 7.73 -28.95
C VAL A 206 0.82 8.65 -28.38
N CYS A 207 0.91 8.98 -27.09
CA CYS A 207 0.04 9.97 -26.46
C CYS A 207 0.86 11.18 -26.02
N ALA A 208 0.37 12.36 -26.33
CA ALA A 208 0.94 13.64 -25.95
C ALA A 208 -0.13 14.55 -25.33
N ASP A 209 0.30 15.52 -24.53
CA ASP A 209 -0.59 16.59 -24.07
C ASP A 209 -0.93 17.59 -25.20
N MET A 210 -1.68 18.64 -24.87
CA MET A 210 -2.07 19.67 -25.83
C MET A 210 -0.90 20.54 -26.33
N ASP A 211 0.22 20.56 -25.60
CA ASP A 211 1.46 21.22 -26.02
C ASP A 211 2.32 20.30 -26.89
N GLY A 212 1.86 19.07 -27.13
CA GLY A 212 2.55 18.05 -27.92
C GLY A 212 3.65 17.32 -27.15
N VAL A 213 3.76 17.47 -25.82
CA VAL A 213 4.74 16.76 -25.01
C VAL A 213 4.31 15.32 -24.81
N ILE A 214 5.15 14.37 -25.25
CA ILE A 214 4.84 12.95 -25.23
C ILE A 214 4.85 12.43 -23.79
N GLY A 215 3.70 11.95 -23.32
CA GLY A 215 3.56 11.29 -22.02
C GLY A 215 3.66 9.77 -22.10
N TYR A 216 3.38 9.17 -23.26
CA TYR A 216 3.32 7.72 -23.41
C TYR A 216 3.67 7.25 -24.83
N VAL A 217 4.37 6.12 -24.91
CA VAL A 217 4.69 5.40 -26.17
C VAL A 217 4.57 3.89 -25.92
N ASN A 218 3.78 3.17 -26.72
CA ASN A 218 3.72 1.71 -26.64
C ASN A 218 4.92 1.04 -27.34
N GLY A 219 5.10 -0.26 -27.13
CA GLY A 219 6.24 -0.99 -27.70
C GLY A 219 6.25 -1.03 -29.23
N ALA A 220 5.09 -1.01 -29.88
CA ALA A 220 4.99 -0.99 -31.33
C ALA A 220 5.43 0.35 -31.91
N ALA A 221 5.02 1.48 -31.32
CA ALA A 221 5.46 2.81 -31.75
C ALA A 221 6.97 2.98 -31.58
N ALA A 222 7.54 2.53 -30.46
CA ALA A 222 8.97 2.58 -30.24
C ALA A 222 9.78 1.82 -31.32
N ARG A 223 9.23 0.72 -31.86
CA ARG A 223 9.83 -0.04 -32.97
C ARG A 223 9.66 0.66 -34.31
N LEU A 224 8.43 1.10 -34.63
CA LEU A 224 8.09 1.74 -35.91
C LEU A 224 8.77 3.12 -36.06
N LEU A 225 8.98 3.85 -34.96
CA LEU A 225 9.64 5.16 -34.97
C LEU A 225 11.17 5.07 -34.82
N GLY A 226 11.74 3.88 -34.60
CA GLY A 226 13.19 3.70 -34.43
C GLY A 226 13.82 4.35 -33.20
N SER A 227 13.03 5.04 -32.37
CA SER A 227 13.51 5.99 -31.37
C SER A 227 13.58 5.40 -29.95
N GLY A 228 13.25 4.11 -29.79
CA GLY A 228 13.14 3.49 -28.47
C GLY A 228 12.07 4.14 -27.59
N ARG A 229 12.14 3.94 -26.26
CA ARG A 229 11.25 4.61 -25.28
C ARG A 229 11.77 6.00 -24.86
N ASP A 230 12.82 6.52 -25.50
CA ASP A 230 13.49 7.79 -25.15
C ASP A 230 12.77 9.04 -25.69
N CYS A 231 11.54 8.85 -26.21
CA CYS A 231 10.70 9.92 -26.74
C CYS A 231 9.84 10.59 -25.67
N VAL A 232 9.67 9.97 -24.50
CA VAL A 232 8.83 10.52 -23.43
C VAL A 232 9.45 11.83 -22.93
N GLY A 233 8.64 12.89 -22.87
CA GLY A 233 9.06 14.24 -22.52
C GLY A 233 9.55 15.09 -23.70
N ARG A 234 9.66 14.52 -24.91
CA ARG A 234 9.96 15.28 -26.14
C ARG A 234 8.68 15.71 -26.85
N SER A 235 8.81 16.59 -27.83
CA SER A 235 7.68 17.02 -28.65
C SER A 235 7.31 15.96 -29.69
N LEU A 236 6.02 15.68 -29.83
CA LEU A 236 5.45 14.82 -30.88
C LEU A 236 5.86 15.29 -32.29
N PHE A 237 6.01 16.61 -32.48
CA PHE A 237 6.38 17.23 -33.75
C PHE A 237 7.88 17.09 -34.07
N GLU A 238 8.71 16.62 -33.13
CA GLU A 238 10.12 16.32 -33.34
C GLU A 238 10.36 14.86 -33.75
N LEU A 239 9.35 14.00 -33.64
CA LEU A 239 9.46 12.58 -34.02
C LEU A 239 9.47 12.35 -35.53
N PHE A 240 9.08 13.36 -36.31
CA PHE A 240 8.99 13.28 -37.77
C PHE A 240 9.91 14.32 -38.40
N PRO A 241 10.34 14.11 -39.66
CA PRO A 241 11.17 15.06 -40.40
C PRO A 241 10.56 16.47 -40.42
N GLU A 242 11.40 17.51 -40.38
CA GLU A 242 10.94 18.90 -40.24
C GLU A 242 9.96 19.34 -41.33
N GLN A 243 10.08 18.77 -42.54
CA GLN A 243 9.18 19.03 -43.67
C GLN A 243 7.71 18.70 -43.39
N HIS A 244 7.42 17.83 -42.41
CA HIS A 244 6.06 17.41 -42.05
C HIS A 244 5.51 18.12 -40.80
N ARG A 245 6.26 19.09 -40.22
CA ARG A 245 5.81 19.79 -39.01
C ARG A 245 4.54 20.60 -39.23
N GLU A 246 4.44 21.32 -40.35
CA GLU A 246 3.23 22.09 -40.68
C GLU A 246 2.02 21.18 -40.88
N ASP A 247 2.19 20.07 -41.62
CA ASP A 247 1.16 19.05 -41.80
C ASP A 247 0.66 18.54 -40.44
N LEU A 248 1.58 18.19 -39.52
CA LEU A 248 1.22 17.68 -38.20
C LEU A 248 0.49 18.70 -37.33
N LEU A 249 0.82 19.98 -37.43
CA LEU A 249 0.12 21.06 -36.72
C LEU A 249 -1.32 21.24 -37.25
N GLU A 250 -1.50 21.15 -38.58
CA GLU A 250 -2.82 21.19 -39.19
C GLU A 250 -3.65 19.97 -38.76
N LEU A 251 -3.06 18.77 -38.81
CA LEU A 251 -3.69 17.53 -38.34
C LEU A 251 -4.08 17.61 -36.85
N ALA A 252 -3.22 18.19 -36.00
CA ALA A 252 -3.50 18.38 -34.57
C ALA A 252 -4.68 19.34 -34.36
N THR A 253 -4.79 20.37 -35.20
CA THR A 253 -5.91 21.31 -35.18
C THR A 253 -7.22 20.61 -35.56
N ILE A 254 -7.21 19.81 -36.63
CA ILE A 254 -8.38 19.02 -37.05
C ILE A 254 -8.77 18.00 -35.96
N ALA A 255 -7.80 17.33 -35.36
CA ALA A 255 -8.01 16.36 -34.30
C ALA A 255 -8.62 16.99 -33.04
N SER A 256 -8.16 18.18 -32.66
CA SER A 256 -8.68 18.94 -31.51
C SER A 256 -10.14 19.39 -31.70
N ASN A 257 -10.58 19.49 -32.95
CA ASN A 257 -11.97 19.79 -33.33
C ASN A 257 -12.84 18.52 -33.50
N GLY A 258 -12.34 17.35 -33.07
CA GLY A 258 -13.08 16.07 -33.12
C GLY A 258 -12.90 15.28 -34.42
N GLY A 259 -12.02 15.71 -35.32
CA GLY A 259 -11.61 14.92 -36.47
C GLY A 259 -10.65 13.79 -36.10
N ALA A 260 -10.48 12.84 -37.03
CA ALA A 260 -9.45 11.81 -36.96
C ALA A 260 -8.69 11.74 -38.29
N PRO A 261 -7.96 12.82 -38.66
CA PRO A 261 -7.32 12.88 -39.97
C PRO A 261 -6.21 11.84 -40.07
N ARG A 262 -6.08 11.27 -41.27
CA ARG A 262 -5.02 10.32 -41.60
C ARG A 262 -4.05 10.91 -42.59
N PHE A 263 -2.78 10.61 -42.39
CA PHE A 263 -1.68 11.05 -43.25
C PHE A 263 -0.69 9.92 -43.46
N HIS A 264 0.03 9.93 -44.58
CA HIS A 264 1.05 8.95 -44.91
C HIS A 264 2.41 9.63 -44.94
N VAL A 265 3.38 9.05 -44.23
CA VAL A 265 4.75 9.55 -44.19
C VAL A 265 5.71 8.43 -44.54
N GLU A 266 6.83 8.76 -45.17
CA GLU A 266 7.97 7.87 -45.26
C GLU A 266 8.97 8.26 -44.18
N GLN A 267 9.37 7.28 -43.36
CA GLN A 267 10.29 7.50 -42.25
C GLN A 267 11.48 6.55 -42.33
N GLU A 268 12.69 7.11 -42.28
CA GLU A 268 13.92 6.33 -42.13
C GLU A 268 14.13 5.95 -40.66
N VAL A 269 14.29 4.65 -40.40
CA VAL A 269 14.50 4.11 -39.06
C VAL A 269 15.90 3.51 -38.99
N GLY A 270 16.82 4.15 -38.26
CA GLY A 270 18.10 3.55 -37.86
C GLY A 270 18.97 3.01 -38.99
N GLY A 271 19.01 3.68 -40.15
CA GLY A 271 19.81 3.25 -41.32
C GLY A 271 19.21 2.10 -42.13
N ALA A 272 17.97 1.66 -41.81
CA ALA A 272 17.16 0.81 -42.66
C ALA A 272 16.53 1.63 -43.81
N PRO A 273 16.11 0.98 -44.93
CA PRO A 273 15.37 1.66 -45.99
C PRO A 273 14.11 2.35 -45.43
N PRO A 274 13.71 3.50 -45.99
CA PRO A 274 12.54 4.25 -45.52
C PRO A 274 11.30 3.35 -45.47
N GLN A 275 10.67 3.32 -44.31
CA GLN A 275 9.42 2.58 -44.08
C GLN A 275 8.25 3.52 -44.33
N SER A 276 7.25 3.05 -45.07
CA SER A 276 6.01 3.80 -45.28
C SER A 276 5.07 3.58 -44.09
N LEU A 277 4.76 4.64 -43.36
CA LEU A 277 3.86 4.62 -42.22
C LEU A 277 2.58 5.39 -42.55
N TRP A 278 1.44 4.88 -42.09
CA TRP A 278 0.23 5.68 -41.96
C TRP A 278 0.10 6.16 -40.52
N LEU A 279 -0.42 7.36 -40.35
CA LEU A 279 -0.66 8.01 -39.08
C LEU A 279 -2.11 8.46 -39.02
N GLU A 280 -2.72 8.27 -37.86
CA GLU A 280 -4.02 8.81 -37.51
C GLU A 280 -3.86 9.61 -36.23
N LEU A 281 -4.22 10.88 -36.27
CA LEU A 281 -4.17 11.75 -35.11
C LEU A 281 -5.59 11.98 -34.61
N SER A 282 -5.82 11.79 -33.32
CA SER A 282 -7.11 12.01 -32.66
C SER A 282 -6.88 12.76 -31.35
N SER A 283 -7.89 13.43 -30.83
CA SER A 283 -7.83 14.04 -29.49
C SER A 283 -8.57 13.18 -28.47
N TYR A 284 -8.13 13.23 -27.21
CA TYR A 284 -8.89 12.70 -26.08
C TYR A 284 -9.27 13.83 -25.14
N GLY A 285 -10.45 13.70 -24.54
CA GLY A 285 -10.99 14.72 -23.64
C GLY A 285 -10.62 14.51 -22.18
N ASP A 286 -10.67 15.59 -21.40
CA ASP A 286 -10.73 15.53 -19.95
C ASP A 286 -12.12 15.10 -19.46
N ALA A 287 -12.31 15.04 -18.14
CA ALA A 287 -13.60 14.71 -17.53
C ALA A 287 -14.76 15.67 -17.88
N SER A 288 -14.45 16.86 -18.44
CA SER A 288 -15.42 17.85 -18.90
C SER A 288 -15.71 17.76 -20.40
N GLY A 289 -15.04 16.87 -21.12
CA GLY A 289 -15.17 16.70 -22.57
C GLY A 289 -14.36 17.70 -23.40
N LYS A 290 -13.48 18.51 -22.76
CA LYS A 290 -12.57 19.40 -23.49
C LYS A 290 -11.32 18.64 -23.93
N PRO A 291 -10.73 18.94 -25.10
CA PRO A 291 -9.48 18.32 -25.53
C PRO A 291 -8.39 18.49 -24.47
N ALA A 292 -7.83 17.36 -24.02
CA ALA A 292 -6.80 17.29 -22.98
C ALA A 292 -5.46 16.76 -23.52
N GLY A 293 -5.46 16.16 -24.71
CA GLY A 293 -4.25 15.75 -25.39
C GLY A 293 -4.53 15.08 -26.73
N LEU A 294 -3.46 14.65 -27.36
CA LEU A 294 -3.44 14.01 -28.67
C LEU A 294 -3.02 12.54 -28.56
N VAL A 295 -3.66 11.70 -29.35
CA VAL A 295 -3.30 10.29 -29.56
C VAL A 295 -2.96 10.12 -31.03
N CYS A 296 -1.70 9.77 -31.29
CA CYS A 296 -1.21 9.40 -32.60
C CYS A 296 -1.13 7.88 -32.69
N VAL A 297 -1.92 7.30 -33.57
CA VAL A 297 -1.84 5.88 -33.94
C VAL A 297 -1.07 5.79 -35.24
N LEU A 298 -0.03 4.98 -35.27
CA LEU A 298 0.81 4.78 -36.44
C LEU A 298 0.96 3.30 -36.76
N GLY A 299 1.01 2.96 -38.04
CA GLY A 299 1.16 1.59 -38.49
C GLY A 299 1.88 1.51 -39.82
N ASP A 300 2.37 0.31 -40.14
CA ASP A 300 3.00 0.07 -41.44
C ASP A 300 1.94 0.14 -42.56
N ALA A 301 2.21 0.94 -43.58
CA ALA A 301 1.36 1.09 -44.75
C ALA A 301 1.55 -0.05 -45.77
N THR A 302 2.66 -0.78 -45.71
CA THR A 302 2.94 -1.90 -46.62
C THR A 302 2.08 -3.14 -46.32
N ASP A 303 1.64 -3.31 -45.07
CA ASP A 303 0.86 -4.46 -44.61
C ASP A 303 -0.62 -4.42 -45.04
N ARG A 304 -1.13 -3.24 -45.43
CA ARG A 304 -2.57 -3.03 -45.77
C ARG A 304 -2.92 -3.02 -47.25
N ARG A 305 -1.94 -3.12 -48.16
CA ARG A 305 -2.22 -3.24 -49.60
C ARG A 305 -2.82 -4.61 -50.01
N GLY A 306 -3.00 -5.54 -49.07
CA GLY A 306 -3.57 -6.87 -49.32
C GLY A 306 -5.10 -7.00 -49.33
N THR A 307 -5.87 -5.99 -48.92
CA THR A 307 -7.35 -6.12 -48.84
C THR A 307 -8.08 -4.83 -49.19
N LEU A 308 -8.10 -4.50 -50.48
CA LEU A 308 -9.24 -3.81 -51.09
C LEU A 308 -9.81 -4.75 -52.15
N PRO A 309 -11.04 -5.29 -52.00
CA PRO A 309 -11.73 -5.86 -53.14
C PRO A 309 -12.02 -4.71 -54.10
N SER A 310 -11.48 -4.86 -55.31
CA SER A 310 -11.83 -4.03 -56.46
C SER A 310 -13.27 -4.34 -56.85
N SER A 311 -14.16 -3.36 -56.72
CA SER A 311 -15.43 -3.31 -57.45
C SER A 311 -16.01 -1.90 -57.35
#